data_AF-X8DBZ5-F1
#
_entry.id   AF-X8DBZ5-F1
#
_cell.length_a   1.000
_cell.length_b   1.000
_cell.length_c   1.000
_cell.angle_alpha   90.00
_cell.angle_beta   90.00
_cell.angle_gamma   90.00
#
_symmetry.space_group_name_H-M   'P 1'
#
loop_
_entity.id
_entity.type
_entity.pdbx_description
1 polymer ?
#
loop_
_entity_poly.entity_id
_entity_poly.type
_entity_poly.pdbx_seq_one_letter_code
_entity_poly.pdbx_strand_id
1 'polypeptide(L)' 'MGYRELPSSLDSALHQMENSELVAEALGEHVFDFFLRNKRTEWANYRSHVTPYELKTYLSL' A
#
# COMPACT_ATOMS: atom_id res chain seq x y z
N MET A 1 1.47 -27.52 1.24
CA MET A 1 2.07 -26.66 2.28
C MET A 1 1.57 -25.24 2.01
N GLY A 2 0.65 -24.75 2.83
CA GLY A 2 -0.16 -23.56 2.51
C GLY A 2 0.07 -22.45 3.52
N TYR A 3 1.13 -21.68 3.33
CA TYR A 3 1.26 -20.39 3.99
C TYR A 3 0.78 -19.32 3.02
N ARG A 4 -0.14 -18.47 3.47
CA ARG A 4 -0.51 -17.28 2.70
C ARG A 4 0.61 -16.27 2.86
N GLU A 5 1.19 -15.87 1.73
CA GLU A 5 2.22 -14.85 1.70
C GLU A 5 1.63 -13.50 2.11
N LEU A 6 2.44 -12.70 2.80
CA LEU A 6 2.06 -11.33 3.09
C LEU A 6 2.06 -10.50 1.79
N PRO A 7 1.20 -9.48 1.72
CA PRO A 7 1.22 -8.54 0.61
C PRO A 7 2.63 -7.95 0.43
N SER A 8 3.11 -7.96 -0.81
CA SER A 8 4.46 -7.50 -1.17
C SER A 8 4.55 -6.00 -1.42
N SER A 9 3.43 -5.30 -1.40
CA SER A 9 3.34 -3.86 -1.64
C SER A 9 2.35 -3.20 -0.70
N LEU A 10 2.55 -1.90 -0.45
CA LEU A 10 1.59 -1.11 0.33
C LEU A 10 0.19 -1.16 -0.30
N ASP A 11 0.09 -1.09 -1.62
CA ASP A 11 -1.20 -1.18 -2.32
C ASP A 11 -1.94 -2.49 -2.06
N SER A 12 -1.24 -3.63 -2.14
CA SER A 12 -1.84 -4.94 -1.89
C SER A 12 -2.19 -5.14 -0.41
N ALA A 13 -1.43 -4.52 0.49
CA ALA A 13 -1.74 -4.50 1.92
C ALA A 13 -2.98 -3.67 2.22
N LEU A 14 -3.12 -2.49 1.59
CA LEU A 14 -4.30 -1.63 1.76
C LEU A 14 -5.56 -2.29 1.20
N HIS A 15 -5.49 -2.98 0.06
CA HIS A 15 -6.63 -3.76 -0.46
C HIS A 15 -7.07 -4.89 0.48
N GLN A 16 -6.12 -5.58 1.11
CA GLN A 16 -6.47 -6.61 2.09
C GLN A 16 -7.03 -5.99 3.38
N MET A 17 -6.46 -4.88 3.83
CA MET A 17 -6.91 -4.17 5.02
C MET A 17 -8.34 -3.64 4.87
N GLU A 18 -8.72 -3.12 3.70
CA GLU A 18 -10.06 -2.61 3.41
C GLU A 18 -11.18 -3.63 3.64
N ASN A 19 -10.87 -4.93 3.53
CA ASN A 19 -11.81 -6.03 3.74
C ASN A 19 -11.71 -6.65 5.15
N SER A 20 -10.91 -6.06 6.06
CA SER A 20 -10.62 -6.63 7.37
C SER A 20 -11.48 -6.00 8.47
N GLU A 21 -12.57 -6.68 8.85
CA GLU A 21 -13.44 -6.28 9.96
C GLU A 21 -12.66 -6.06 11.27
N LEU A 22 -11.73 -6.96 11.60
CA LEU A 22 -10.86 -6.83 12.79
C LEU A 22 -10.12 -5.50 12.87
N VAL A 23 -9.64 -4.99 11.72
CA VAL A 23 -8.84 -3.76 11.69
C VAL A 23 -9.76 -2.54 11.75
N ALA A 24 -10.93 -2.61 11.12
CA ALA A 24 -11.96 -1.57 11.21
C ALA A 24 -12.47 -1.43 12.65
N GLU A 25 -12.73 -2.54 13.35
CA GLU A 25 -13.15 -2.53 14.75
C GLU A 25 -12.07 -2.01 15.69
N ALA A 26 -10.81 -2.41 15.49
CA ALA A 26 -9.69 -2.00 16.33
C ALA A 26 -9.38 -0.49 16.23
N LEU A 27 -9.57 0.11 15.04
CA LEU A 27 -9.29 1.53 14.80
C LEU A 27 -10.53 2.43 14.95
N GLY A 28 -11.72 1.87 14.75
CA GLY A 28 -12.97 2.62 14.60
C GLY A 28 -13.16 3.16 13.18
N GLU A 29 -14.43 3.24 12.73
CA GLU A 29 -14.80 3.56 11.33
C GLU A 29 -14.14 4.84 10.79
N HIS A 30 -14.19 5.94 11.55
CA HIS A 30 -13.65 7.23 11.10
C HIS A 30 -12.13 7.23 10.93
N VAL A 31 -11.41 6.58 11.85
CA VAL A 31 -9.94 6.49 11.79
C VAL A 31 -9.53 5.53 10.68
N PHE A 32 -10.27 4.44 10.51
CA PHE A 32 -10.03 3.45 9.47
C PHE A 32 -10.15 4.06 8.06
N ASP A 33 -11.24 4.79 7.77
CA ASP A 33 -11.42 5.47 6.47
C ASP A 33 -10.31 6.50 6.23
N PHE A 34 -10.02 7.35 7.23
CA PHE A 34 -8.98 8.35 7.10
C PHE A 34 -7.60 7.72 6.86
N PHE A 35 -7.28 6.63 7.57
CA PHE A 35 -6.03 5.91 7.42
C PHE A 35 -5.89 5.33 6.02
N LEU A 36 -6.91 4.64 5.51
CA LEU A 36 -6.90 4.08 4.15
C LEU A 36 -6.69 5.18 3.10
N ARG A 37 -7.43 6.28 3.19
CA ARG A 37 -7.31 7.41 2.25
C ARG A 37 -5.92 8.05 2.27
N ASN A 38 -5.37 8.27 3.47
CA ASN A 38 -4.04 8.82 3.64
C ASN A 38 -2.99 7.89 3.01
N LYS A 39 -3.02 6.60 3.35
CA LYS A 39 -2.05 5.63 2.83
C LYS A 39 -2.18 5.38 1.33
N ARG A 40 -3.39 5.45 0.76
CA ARG A 40 -3.55 5.44 -0.71
C ARG A 40 -2.91 6.65 -1.38
N THR A 41 -3.01 7.83 -0.75
CA THR A 41 -2.35 9.05 -1.23
C THR A 41 -0.83 8.94 -1.16
N GLU A 42 -0.30 8.43 -0.04
CA GLU A 42 1.12 8.13 0.13
C GLU A 42 1.63 7.18 -0.96
N TRP A 43 0.89 6.09 -1.23
CA TRP A 43 1.23 5.15 -2.29
C TRP A 43 1.21 5.79 -3.68
N ALA A 44 0.19 6.59 -3.99
CA ALA A 44 0.09 7.30 -5.27
C ALA A 44 1.28 8.24 -5.49
N ASN A 45 1.72 8.95 -4.45
CA ASN A 45 2.89 9.81 -4.50
C ASN A 45 4.16 8.99 -4.73
N TYR A 46 4.35 7.91 -3.97
CA TYR A 46 5.53 7.04 -4.11
C TYR A 46 5.67 6.47 -5.53
N ARG A 47 4.60 5.87 -6.08
CA ARG A 47 4.64 5.26 -7.41
C ARG A 47 4.78 6.25 -8.56
N SER A 48 4.52 7.53 -8.32
CA SER A 48 4.70 8.60 -9.31
C SER A 48 6.15 9.09 -9.39
N HIS A 49 6.97 8.73 -8.40
CA HIS A 49 8.36 9.15 -8.31
C HIS A 49 9.26 8.25 -9.16
N VAL A 50 10.05 8.86 -10.06
CA VAL A 50 11.11 8.16 -10.80
C VAL A 50 12.32 8.00 -9.90
N THR A 51 12.64 6.77 -9.55
CA THR A 51 13.72 6.44 -8.63
C THR A 51 15.10 6.50 -9.32
N PRO A 52 16.19 6.74 -8.56
CA PRO A 52 17.54 6.67 -9.11
C PRO A 52 17.88 5.32 -9.76
N TYR A 53 17.30 4.23 -9.26
CA TYR A 53 17.45 2.91 -9.85
C TYR A 53 16.85 2.84 -11.26
N GLU A 54 15.64 3.37 -11.45
CA GLU A 54 14.99 3.44 -12.76
C GLU A 54 15.77 4.33 -13.73
N LEU A 55 16.27 5.48 -13.26
CA LEU A 55 17.14 6.34 -14.07
C LEU A 55 18.41 5.59 -14.51
N LYS A 56 19.10 4.90 -13.60
CA LYS A 56 20.30 4.14 -13.95
C LYS A 56 20.02 3.00 -14.93
N THR A 57 18.90 2.30 -14.75
CA THR A 57 18.52 1.12 -15.54
C THR A 57 18.05 1.49 -16.94
N TYR A 58 17.27 2.57 -17.07
CA TYR A 58 16.55 2.86 -18.32
C TYR A 58 17.09 4.06 -19.10
N LEU A 59 17.86 4.98 -18.48
CA LEU A 59 18.38 6.17 -19.18
C LEU A 59 19.64 5.89 -20.02
N SER A 60 20.28 4.74 -19.81
CA SER A 60 21.50 4.32 -20.54
C SER A 60 21.25 3.26 -21.62
N LEU A 61 19.98 2.92 -21.86
CA LEU A 61 19.51 2.05 -22.95
C LEU A 61 19.41 2.82 -24.27
#